data_AF-H1LJ63-F1
#
_entry.id   AF-H1LJ63-F1
#
_cell.length_a   1.000
_cell.length_b   1.000
_cell.length_c   1.000
_cell.angle_alpha   90.00
_cell.angle_beta   90.00
_cell.angle_gamma   90.00
#
_symmetry.space_group_name_H-M   'P 1'
#
loop_
_entity.id
_entity.type
_entity.pdbx_description
1 polymer ?
#
loop_
_entity_poly.entity_id
_entity_poly.type
_entity_poly.pdbx_seq_one_letter_code
_entity_poly.pdbx_strand_id
1 'polypeptide(L)'
;MYGRGITTTHQSDQNYNGRMYATGEHYVSGTPTFTIFESTDHGGSWNQVGDVKDTQHGWGMRYQPTLYELPEQVGDMPAGTLICAGNAIPTNLSQTSIDLYKSTDHGRTWTFLSTVDHGGAAD
;
A
#
# COMPACT_ATOMS: atom_id res chain seq x y z
N MET A 1 13.78 0.90 8.55
CA MET A 1 12.60 0.05 8.26
C MET A 1 11.39 0.69 8.91
N TYR A 2 10.56 1.37 8.12
CA TYR A 2 9.30 1.97 8.59
C TYR A 2 8.15 1.01 8.28
N GLY A 3 7.60 0.37 9.31
CA GLY A 3 6.41 -0.47 9.20
C GLY A 3 5.13 0.34 9.43
N ARG A 4 4.05 -0.05 8.74
CA ARG A 4 2.67 0.40 8.99
C ARG A 4 1.72 -0.79 8.95
N GLY A 5 0.62 -0.69 9.70
CA GLY A 5 -0.41 -1.70 9.66
C GLY A 5 -1.76 -1.16 10.08
N ILE A 6 -2.81 -1.90 9.69
CA ILE A 6 -4.21 -1.59 9.97
C ILE A 6 -4.97 -2.86 10.35
N THR A 7 -6.07 -2.71 11.08
CA THR A 7 -7.09 -3.73 11.21
C THR A 7 -8.31 -3.27 10.42
N THR A 8 -8.83 -4.15 9.57
CA THR A 8 -9.96 -3.83 8.69
C THR A 8 -11.29 -4.02 9.42
N THR A 9 -12.26 -3.18 9.10
CA THR A 9 -13.56 -3.12 9.79
C THR A 9 -14.73 -2.78 8.85
N HIS A 10 -14.47 -2.45 7.58
CA HIS A 10 -15.46 -2.00 6.61
C HIS A 10 -15.44 -2.83 5.32
N GLN A 11 -14.87 -4.04 5.35
CA GLN A 11 -14.77 -4.89 4.17
C GLN A 11 -16.15 -5.35 3.68
N SER A 12 -16.29 -5.45 2.36
CA SER A 12 -17.51 -5.91 1.69
C SER A 12 -17.86 -7.37 2.05
N ASP A 13 -16.85 -8.23 2.21
CA ASP A 13 -16.97 -9.55 2.83
C ASP A 13 -16.60 -9.45 4.32
N GLN A 14 -17.57 -9.72 5.18
CA GLN A 14 -17.40 -9.65 6.63
C GLN A 14 -16.33 -10.60 7.18
N ASN A 15 -15.97 -11.67 6.47
CA ASN A 15 -14.87 -12.56 6.86
C ASN A 15 -13.48 -11.92 6.76
N TYR A 16 -13.40 -10.72 6.15
CA TYR A 16 -12.19 -9.93 6.12
C TYR A 16 -12.14 -8.88 7.22
N ASN A 17 -13.24 -8.57 7.90
CA ASN A 17 -13.20 -7.71 9.07
C ASN A 17 -12.44 -8.38 10.23
N GLY A 18 -11.68 -7.59 10.98
CA GLY A 18 -10.79 -8.07 12.05
C GLY A 18 -9.46 -8.62 11.54
N ARG A 19 -9.24 -8.72 10.23
CA ARG A 19 -7.93 -9.08 9.67
C ARG A 19 -6.96 -7.92 9.76
N MET A 20 -5.70 -8.25 10.03
CA MET A 20 -4.63 -7.28 10.12
C MET A 20 -3.82 -7.28 8.83
N TYR A 21 -3.46 -6.09 8.36
CA TYR A 21 -2.59 -5.90 7.22
C TYR A 21 -1.35 -5.13 7.64
N ALA A 22 -0.20 -5.47 7.07
CA ALA A 22 1.06 -4.79 7.32
C ALA A 22 1.85 -4.58 6.03
N THR A 23 2.63 -3.51 6.01
CA THR A 23 3.58 -3.20 4.93
C THR A 23 4.76 -2.41 5.49
N GLY A 24 5.79 -2.20 4.67
CA GLY A 24 6.93 -1.38 5.02
C GLY A 24 7.85 -1.08 3.84
N GLU A 25 8.94 -0.41 4.14
CA GLU A 25 10.02 -0.18 3.17
C GLU A 25 10.85 -1.46 2.97
N HIS A 26 10.89 -1.95 1.73
CA HIS A 26 11.59 -3.18 1.36
C HIS A 26 12.82 -2.84 0.52
N TYR A 27 13.99 -2.87 1.15
CA TYR A 27 15.27 -2.58 0.48
C TYR A 27 15.77 -3.82 -0.26
N VAL A 28 15.69 -3.77 -1.59
CA VAL A 28 16.08 -4.85 -2.50
C VAL A 28 17.09 -4.36 -3.54
N SER A 29 17.79 -5.27 -4.22
CA SER A 29 18.69 -4.94 -5.33
C SER A 29 17.94 -4.56 -6.63
N GLY A 30 16.66 -4.93 -6.74
CA GLY A 30 15.79 -4.60 -7.87
C GLY A 30 14.90 -3.38 -7.62
N THR A 31 13.80 -3.29 -8.37
CA THR A 31 12.77 -2.27 -8.17
C THR A 31 12.00 -2.58 -6.87
N PRO A 32 12.05 -1.70 -5.85
CA PRO A 32 11.33 -1.92 -4.61
C PRO A 32 9.82 -1.78 -4.80
N THR A 33 9.09 -2.47 -3.93
CA THR A 33 7.63 -2.48 -3.87
C THR A 33 7.18 -2.36 -2.42
N PHE A 34 5.93 -2.01 -2.19
CA PHE A 34 5.33 -2.18 -0.86
C PHE A 34 4.64 -3.53 -0.79
N THR A 35 5.32 -4.51 -0.22
CA THR A 35 4.74 -5.84 0.00
C THR A 35 3.64 -5.76 1.05
N ILE A 36 2.52 -6.43 0.80
CA ILE A 36 1.36 -6.49 1.70
C ILE A 36 1.30 -7.85 2.37
N PHE A 37 1.38 -7.85 3.70
CA PHE A 37 1.18 -9.02 4.54
C PHE A 37 -0.19 -8.98 5.21
N GLU A 38 -0.81 -10.14 5.37
CA GLU A 38 -2.07 -10.34 6.08
C GLU A 38 -1.88 -11.32 7.23
N SER A 39 -2.52 -11.03 8.36
CA SER A 39 -2.73 -11.95 9.46
C SER A 39 -4.23 -12.17 9.68
N THR A 40 -4.61 -13.44 9.81
CA THR A 40 -5.97 -13.88 10.12
C THR A 40 -6.11 -14.38 11.56
N ASP A 41 -5.06 -14.31 12.35
CA ASP A 41 -4.95 -14.83 13.72
C ASP A 41 -4.45 -13.75 14.70
N HIS A 42 -4.89 -12.51 14.47
CA HIS A 42 -4.59 -11.35 15.33
C HIS A 42 -3.10 -11.08 15.53
N GLY A 43 -2.30 -11.29 14.47
CA GLY A 43 -0.88 -11.02 14.43
C GLY A 43 0.01 -12.21 14.81
N GLY A 44 -0.55 -13.39 15.06
CA GLY A 44 0.19 -14.61 15.40
C GLY A 44 1.05 -15.13 14.25
N SER A 45 0.53 -15.06 13.02
CA SER A 45 1.22 -15.43 11.78
C SER A 45 0.85 -14.50 10.63
N TRP A 46 1.75 -14.41 9.65
CA TRP A 46 1.63 -13.45 8.54
C TRP A 46 1.96 -14.14 7.22
N ASN A 47 1.16 -13.86 6.20
CA ASN A 47 1.38 -14.33 4.84
C ASN A 47 1.41 -13.13 3.89
N GLN A 48 2.30 -13.17 2.89
CA GLN A 48 2.25 -12.20 1.80
C GLN A 48 1.01 -12.46 0.96
N VAL A 49 0.21 -11.43 0.72
CA VAL A 49 -1.05 -11.53 -0.05
C VAL A 49 -1.14 -10.59 -1.23
N GLY A 50 -0.28 -9.57 -1.25
CA GLY A 50 -0.28 -8.56 -2.30
C GLY A 50 1.03 -7.83 -2.38
N ASP A 51 1.15 -7.01 -3.41
CA ASP A 51 2.36 -6.25 -3.70
C ASP A 51 2.00 -4.97 -4.46
N VAL A 52 2.31 -3.81 -3.88
CA VAL A 52 2.06 -2.50 -4.52
C VAL A 52 3.29 -2.11 -5.32
N LYS A 53 3.15 -2.21 -6.64
CA LYS A 53 4.21 -1.92 -7.60
C LYS A 53 4.02 -0.53 -8.18
N ASP A 54 5.13 0.16 -8.40
CA ASP A 54 5.13 1.38 -9.21
C ASP A 54 4.90 1.00 -10.68
N THR A 55 3.73 1.36 -11.18
CA THR A 55 3.27 1.14 -12.56
C THR A 55 3.31 2.40 -13.41
N GLN A 56 3.68 3.55 -12.83
CA GLN A 56 3.64 4.85 -13.50
C GLN A 56 5.03 5.31 -13.93
N HIS A 57 6.04 5.09 -13.09
CA HIS A 57 7.38 5.63 -13.28
C HIS A 57 8.44 4.55 -13.54
N GLY A 58 8.23 3.35 -13.01
CA GLY A 58 9.23 2.26 -13.05
C GLY A 58 10.41 2.48 -12.09
N TRP A 59 10.28 3.39 -11.14
CA TRP A 59 11.25 3.77 -10.11
C TRP A 59 11.22 2.83 -8.90
N GLY A 60 10.00 2.38 -8.56
CA GLY A 60 9.69 1.54 -7.42
C GLY A 60 9.07 2.31 -6.26
N MET A 61 8.08 1.71 -5.63
CA MET A 61 7.47 2.21 -4.39
C MET A 61 8.47 1.97 -3.25
N ARG A 62 9.13 3.04 -2.80
CA ARG A 62 10.38 2.95 -2.03
C ARG A 62 10.22 3.37 -0.58
N TYR A 63 9.68 4.57 -0.31
CA TYR A 63 9.68 5.16 1.04
C TYR A 63 8.29 5.46 1.59
N GLN A 64 8.21 5.40 2.92
CA GLN A 64 7.08 5.85 3.74
C GLN A 64 5.70 5.33 3.29
N PRO A 65 5.52 4.01 3.13
CA PRO A 65 4.19 3.48 2.85
C PRO A 65 3.24 3.79 4.00
N THR A 66 1.96 3.96 3.68
CA THR A 66 0.85 3.95 4.63
C THR A 66 -0.32 3.17 4.05
N LEU A 67 -1.07 2.50 4.92
CA LEU A 67 -2.30 1.78 4.57
C LEU A 67 -3.49 2.49 5.20
N TYR A 68 -4.60 2.55 4.47
CA TYR A 68 -5.87 3.09 4.95
C TYR A 68 -7.03 2.28 4.38
N GLU A 69 -8.05 2.02 5.19
CA GLU A 69 -9.31 1.45 4.74
C GLU A 69 -10.35 2.57 4.69
N LEU A 70 -11.06 2.71 3.57
CA LEU A 70 -12.16 3.68 3.48
C LEU A 70 -13.31 3.25 4.41
N PRO A 71 -13.74 4.08 5.39
CA PRO A 71 -14.85 3.73 6.28
C PRO A 71 -16.23 3.89 5.60
N GLU A 72 -16.28 4.70 4.55
CA GLU A 72 -17.48 4.97 3.76
C GLU A 72 -17.09 5.09 2.27
N GLN A 73 -18.09 5.16 1.40
CA GLN A 73 -17.86 5.34 -0.02
C GLN A 73 -17.27 6.73 -0.32
N VAL A 74 -16.20 6.78 -1.13
CA VAL A 74 -15.59 8.02 -1.64
C VAL A 74 -15.59 7.98 -3.16
N GLY A 75 -16.44 8.79 -3.80
CA GLY A 75 -16.67 8.71 -5.23
C GLY A 75 -17.15 7.31 -5.63
N ASP A 76 -16.47 6.67 -6.58
CA ASP A 76 -16.78 5.31 -7.03
C ASP A 76 -16.07 4.21 -6.22
N MET A 77 -15.32 4.58 -5.17
CA MET A 77 -14.64 3.61 -4.28
C MET A 77 -15.56 3.28 -3.10
N PRO A 78 -16.06 2.03 -2.97
CA PRO A 78 -16.92 1.66 -1.86
C PRO A 78 -16.15 1.66 -0.52
N ALA A 79 -16.90 1.68 0.59
CA ALA A 79 -16.38 1.36 1.92
C ALA A 79 -15.61 0.03 1.88
N GLY A 80 -14.53 -0.07 2.64
CA GLY A 80 -13.63 -1.23 2.64
C GLY A 80 -12.56 -1.20 1.56
N THR A 81 -12.59 -0.26 0.62
CA THR A 81 -11.47 -0.06 -0.32
C THR A 81 -10.20 0.20 0.48
N LEU A 82 -9.15 -0.58 0.21
CA LEU A 82 -7.83 -0.33 0.79
C LEU A 82 -7.07 0.65 -0.09
N ILE A 83 -6.47 1.66 0.52
CA ILE A 83 -5.56 2.61 -0.11
C ILE A 83 -4.17 2.38 0.45
N CYS A 84 -3.18 2.29 -0.44
CA CYS A 84 -1.78 2.35 -0.10
C CYS A 84 -1.19 3.61 -0.73
N ALA A 85 -0.64 4.49 0.10
CA ALA A 85 0.07 5.68 -0.35
C ALA A 85 1.54 5.59 0.07
N GLY A 86 2.43 6.22 -0.70
CA GLY A 86 3.83 6.38 -0.34
C GLY A 86 4.64 6.92 -1.51
N ASN A 87 5.96 6.98 -1.35
CA ASN A 87 6.82 7.59 -2.34
C ASN A 87 7.36 6.58 -3.36
N ALA A 88 7.08 6.81 -4.64
CA ALA A 88 7.85 6.27 -5.75
C ALA A 88 9.15 7.08 -5.90
N ILE A 89 10.31 6.40 -5.89
CA ILE A 89 11.62 7.06 -5.86
C ILE A 89 12.63 6.27 -6.71
N PRO A 90 13.31 6.89 -7.69
CA PRO A 90 14.28 6.20 -8.53
C PRO A 90 15.50 5.77 -7.70
N THR A 91 16.26 4.80 -8.20
CA THR A 91 17.43 4.25 -7.49
C THR A 91 18.47 5.30 -7.10
N ASN A 92 18.59 6.39 -7.86
CA ASN A 92 19.52 7.49 -7.58
C ASN A 92 18.96 8.55 -6.60
N LEU A 93 17.78 8.31 -6.02
CA LEU A 93 17.10 9.18 -5.05
C LEU A 93 16.84 10.61 -5.53
N SER A 94 16.87 10.87 -6.84
CA SER A 94 16.85 12.23 -7.40
C SER A 94 15.49 12.93 -7.40
N GLN A 95 14.39 12.18 -7.23
CA GLN A 95 13.01 12.66 -7.34
C GLN A 95 12.11 11.87 -6.39
N THR A 96 10.98 12.46 -6.03
CA THR A 96 9.95 11.83 -5.20
C THR A 96 8.57 12.01 -5.84
N SER A 97 7.71 11.00 -5.74
CA SER A 97 6.31 11.09 -6.16
C SER A 97 5.43 10.43 -5.11
N ILE A 98 4.52 11.18 -4.50
CA ILE A 98 3.55 10.61 -3.56
C ILE A 98 2.41 10.01 -4.38
N ASP A 99 2.43 8.70 -4.53
CA ASP A 99 1.45 7.98 -5.33
C ASP A 99 0.50 7.17 -4.46
N LEU A 100 -0.76 7.10 -4.91
CA LEU A 100 -1.83 6.33 -4.28
C LEU A 100 -2.18 5.14 -5.18
N TYR A 101 -2.30 3.99 -4.55
CA TYR A 101 -2.83 2.77 -5.14
C TYR A 101 -4.03 2.30 -4.32
N LYS A 102 -5.00 1.68 -4.99
CA LYS A 102 -6.19 1.12 -4.35
C LYS A 102 -6.34 -0.37 -4.61
N SER A 103 -6.98 -1.06 -3.67
CA SER A 103 -7.43 -2.45 -3.78
C SER A 103 -8.88 -2.54 -3.33
N THR A 104 -9.70 -3.20 -4.13
CA THR A 104 -11.11 -3.53 -3.82
C THR A 104 -11.32 -5.04 -3.63
N ASP A 105 -10.23 -5.80 -3.58
CA ASP A 105 -10.20 -7.26 -3.48
C ASP A 105 -9.39 -7.72 -2.26
N HIS A 106 -9.51 -6.99 -1.14
CA HIS A 106 -8.91 -7.33 0.15
C HIS A 106 -7.37 -7.37 0.13
N GLY A 107 -6.76 -6.46 -0.66
CA GLY A 107 -5.31 -6.28 -0.74
C GLY A 107 -4.59 -7.24 -1.68
N ARG A 108 -5.31 -7.99 -2.52
CA ARG A 108 -4.75 -9.01 -3.44
C ARG A 108 -4.16 -8.36 -4.68
N THR A 109 -4.89 -7.42 -5.28
CA THR A 109 -4.43 -6.65 -6.44
C THR A 109 -4.54 -5.15 -6.18
N TRP A 110 -3.62 -4.40 -6.80
CA TRP A 110 -3.48 -2.96 -6.58
C TRP A 110 -3.48 -2.23 -7.92
N THR A 111 -4.31 -1.20 -8.02
CA THR A 111 -4.42 -0.33 -9.21
C THR A 111 -4.03 1.08 -8.84
N PHE A 112 -3.27 1.74 -9.71
CA PHE A 112 -2.93 3.16 -9.53
C PHE A 112 -4.20 3.99 -9.44
N LEU A 113 -4.26 4.88 -8.45
CA LEU A 113 -5.37 5.80 -8.24
C LEU A 113 -5.01 7.20 -8.74
N SER A 114 -3.93 7.78 -8.21
CA SER A 114 -3.50 9.14 -8.55
C SER A 114 -2.13 9.45 -7.95
N THR A 115 -1.47 10.46 -8.49
CA THR A 115 -0.36 11.15 -7.83
C THR A 115 -0.89 12.34 -7.04
N VAL A 116 -0.43 12.50 -5.80
CA VAL A 116 -0.77 13.63 -4.93
C VAL A 116 0.18 14.80 -5.16
N ASP A 117 1.48 14.53 -5.18
CA ASP A 117 2.52 15.55 -5.33
C ASP A 117 3.82 14.98 -5.91
N HIS A 118 4.62 15.84 -6.52
CA HIS A 118 5.97 15.55 -6.99
C HIS A 118 6.99 16.40 -6.25
N GLY A 119 8.09 15.80 -5.83
CA GLY A 119 9.19 16.47 -5.14
C GLY A 119 10.54 16.20 -5.78
N GLY A 120 11.55 16.88 -5.24
CA GLY A 120 12.95 16.74 -5.63
C GLY A 120 13.62 15.51 -5.00
N ALA A 121 14.94 15.61 -4.84
CA ALA A 121 15.75 14.55 -4.25
C ALA A 121 15.25 14.15 -2.86
N ALA A 122 15.27 12.85 -2.57
CA ALA A 122 14.97 12.32 -1.24
C ALA A 122 16.21 12.45 -0.35
N ASP A 123 16.08 13.18 0.76
CA ASP A 123 17.11 13.42 1.77
C ASP A 123 16.68 13.02 3.20
#